data_AF-A0A8D8XII7-F1
#
_entry.id   AF-A0A8D8XII7-F1
#
_cell.length_a   1.000
_cell.length_b   1.000
_cell.length_c   1.000
_cell.angle_alpha   90.00
_cell.angle_beta   90.00
_cell.angle_gamma   90.00
#
_symmetry.space_group_name_H-M   'P 1'
#
loop_
_entity.id
_entity.type
_entity.pdbx_description
1 polymer ?
#
loop_
_entity_poly.entity_id
_entity_poly.type
_entity_poly.pdbx_seq_one_letter_code
_entity_poly.pdbx_strand_id
1 'polypeptide(L)'
;MGLKIETKVKLLLRKLKKLFTVFSSFYTFVAFVGAVGLIPFALVLYIVTTICRYFWHSSLQRKYPELDFVTTVTLRTAMDTIRNQGIVTVMLQMNGTHNYDTVKQQVLKCIVEKRKSNSRRLCFPHLQCSLTARRGCYAWVRDTTGFNIDNHVILESNHFRGRPVTEANVQEYISDIVFRNILHENYPPWQIILVPLNPTQYYVIVRLHHLYISEDRLGLSDLIMMNEDHNQWIMTIIMSVDGECNVSFSSSFQTTMMWTPSRASCPTSSEPQ
;
A
#
# COMPACT_ATOMS: atom_id res chain seq x y z
N MET A 1 -30.29 -33.98 -63.53
CA MET A 1 -29.91 -32.55 -63.41
C MET A 1 -29.25 -32.20 -62.07
N GLY A 2 -29.65 -32.81 -60.95
CA GLY A 2 -29.13 -32.51 -59.60
C GLY A 2 -27.62 -32.72 -59.37
N LEU A 3 -27.01 -33.76 -59.93
CA LEU A 3 -25.58 -34.07 -59.72
C LEU A 3 -24.61 -32.99 -60.26
N LYS A 4 -24.99 -32.27 -61.33
CA LYS A 4 -24.19 -31.15 -61.89
C LYS A 4 -24.28 -29.89 -61.04
N ILE A 5 -25.36 -29.72 -60.26
CA ILE A 5 -25.57 -28.56 -59.40
C ILE A 5 -24.72 -28.70 -58.14
N GLU A 6 -24.72 -29.89 -57.54
CA GLU A 6 -23.96 -30.17 -56.31
C GLU A 6 -22.44 -30.03 -56.50
N THR A 7 -21.92 -30.43 -57.66
CA THR A 7 -20.49 -30.26 -58.00
C THR A 7 -20.11 -28.80 -58.23
N LYS A 8 -20.98 -27.99 -58.86
CA LYS A 8 -20.76 -26.55 -59.02
C LYS A 8 -20.78 -25.81 -57.69
N VAL A 9 -21.69 -26.17 -56.77
CA VAL A 9 -21.77 -25.59 -55.43
C VAL A 9 -20.50 -25.94 -54.61
N LYS A 10 -20.04 -27.19 -54.63
CA LYS A 10 -18.79 -27.59 -53.97
C LYS A 10 -17.57 -26.86 -54.53
N LEU A 11 -17.52 -26.61 -55.85
CA LEU A 11 -16.45 -25.83 -56.48
C LEU A 11 -16.48 -24.35 -56.03
N LEU A 12 -17.66 -23.73 -55.97
CA LEU A 12 -17.83 -22.35 -55.50
C LEU A 12 -17.45 -22.20 -54.02
N LEU A 13 -17.87 -23.13 -53.16
CA LEU A 13 -17.49 -23.14 -51.75
C LEU A 13 -15.97 -23.30 -51.56
N ARG A 14 -15.31 -24.14 -52.37
CA ARG A 14 -13.84 -24.26 -52.36
C ARG A 14 -13.15 -22.97 -52.80
N LYS A 15 -13.69 -22.27 -53.82
CA LYS A 15 -13.16 -20.97 -54.27
C LYS A 15 -13.35 -19.89 -53.21
N LEU A 16 -14.54 -19.78 -52.61
CA LEU A 16 -14.84 -18.85 -51.52
C LEU A 16 -13.94 -19.11 -50.29
N LYS A 17 -13.77 -20.37 -49.89
CA LYS A 17 -12.89 -20.73 -48.76
C LYS A 17 -11.44 -20.34 -49.04
N LYS A 18 -10.92 -20.59 -50.25
CA LYS A 18 -9.57 -20.14 -50.64
C LYS A 18 -9.45 -18.61 -50.62
N LEU A 19 -10.45 -17.90 -51.12
CA LEU A 19 -10.45 -16.43 -51.16
C LEU A 19 -10.48 -15.84 -49.74
N PHE A 20 -11.28 -16.43 -48.84
CA PHE A 20 -11.32 -16.08 -47.42
C PHE A 20 -9.99 -16.36 -46.72
N THR A 21 -9.34 -17.51 -46.98
CA THR A 21 -8.02 -17.81 -46.40
C THR A 21 -6.93 -16.83 -46.88
N VAL A 22 -6.95 -16.46 -48.16
CA VAL A 22 -6.01 -15.46 -48.72
C VAL A 22 -6.26 -14.10 -48.10
N PHE A 23 -7.52 -13.67 -47.99
CA PHE A 23 -7.88 -12.40 -47.35
C PHE A 23 -7.48 -12.37 -45.87
N SER A 24 -7.73 -13.46 -45.14
CA SER A 24 -7.31 -13.61 -43.76
C SER A 24 -5.79 -13.57 -43.61
N SER A 25 -5.04 -14.21 -44.52
CA SER A 25 -3.57 -14.17 -44.52
C SER A 25 -3.00 -12.79 -44.84
N PHE A 26 -3.66 -12.05 -45.74
CA PHE A 26 -3.30 -10.67 -46.04
C PHE A 26 -3.57 -9.75 -44.83
N TYR A 27 -4.73 -9.90 -44.18
CA TYR A 27 -5.07 -9.16 -42.98
C TYR A 27 -4.07 -9.42 -41.84
N THR A 28 -3.71 -10.69 -41.57
CA THR A 28 -2.73 -11.02 -40.53
C THR A 28 -1.34 -10.48 -40.85
N PHE A 29 -0.93 -10.49 -42.12
CA PHE A 29 0.33 -9.90 -42.56
C PHE A 29 0.35 -8.38 -42.34
N VAL A 30 -0.70 -7.66 -42.75
CA VAL A 30 -0.82 -6.21 -42.53
C VAL A 30 -0.84 -5.89 -41.04
N ALA A 31 -1.58 -6.65 -40.23
CA ALA A 31 -1.61 -6.48 -38.78
C ALA A 31 -0.24 -6.72 -38.14
N PHE A 32 0.51 -7.72 -38.61
CA PHE A 32 1.87 -8.01 -38.14
C PHE A 32 2.84 -6.88 -38.48
N VAL A 33 2.83 -6.40 -39.73
CA VAL A 33 3.67 -5.26 -40.14
C VAL A 33 3.31 -4.00 -39.35
N GLY A 34 2.02 -3.75 -39.11
CA GLY A 34 1.55 -2.66 -38.26
C GLY A 34 2.05 -2.79 -36.81
N ALA A 35 1.95 -3.98 -36.21
CA ALA A 35 2.44 -4.24 -34.87
C ALA A 35 3.97 -4.04 -34.77
N VAL A 36 4.73 -4.56 -35.73
CA VAL A 36 6.20 -4.38 -35.79
C VAL A 36 6.57 -2.90 -35.96
N GLY A 37 5.81 -2.14 -36.75
CA GLY A 37 5.99 -0.69 -36.90
C GLY A 37 5.63 0.12 -35.65
N LEU A 38 4.69 -0.36 -34.82
CA LEU A 38 4.30 0.29 -33.56
C LEU A 38 5.33 0.12 -32.45
N ILE A 39 6.11 -0.96 -32.45
CA ILE A 39 7.14 -1.22 -31.44
C ILE A 39 8.18 -0.08 -31.34
N PRO A 40 8.85 0.35 -32.43
CA PRO A 40 9.83 1.45 -32.34
C PRO A 40 9.17 2.77 -31.93
N PHE A 41 7.93 3.02 -32.35
CA PHE A 41 7.18 4.19 -31.94
C PHE A 41 6.91 4.19 -30.42
N ALA A 42 6.48 3.05 -29.87
CA ALA A 42 6.29 2.88 -28.43
C ALA A 42 7.60 3.04 -27.65
N LEU A 43 8.73 2.55 -28.17
CA LEU A 43 10.05 2.74 -27.56
C LEU A 43 10.48 4.21 -27.53
N VAL A 44 10.28 4.95 -28.62
CA VAL A 44 10.57 6.39 -28.67
C VAL A 44 9.70 7.15 -27.66
N LEU A 45 8.40 6.86 -27.59
CA LEU A 45 7.51 7.47 -26.59
C LEU A 45 7.95 7.13 -25.16
N TYR A 46 8.38 5.89 -24.91
CA TYR A 46 8.91 5.49 -23.61
C TYR A 46 10.17 6.27 -23.22
N ILE A 47 11.10 6.48 -24.16
CA ILE A 47 12.31 7.28 -23.92
C ILE A 47 11.95 8.73 -23.63
N VAL A 48 11.09 9.35 -24.45
CA VAL A 48 10.66 10.75 -24.27
C VAL A 48 9.99 10.95 -22.91
N THR A 49 9.08 10.06 -22.52
CA THR A 49 8.40 10.15 -21.22
C THR A 49 9.36 9.97 -20.06
N THR A 50 10.36 9.07 -20.18
CA THR A 50 11.41 8.88 -19.17
C THR A 50 12.26 10.13 -19.01
N ILE A 51 12.68 10.76 -20.12
CA ILE A 51 13.46 12.00 -20.10
C ILE A 51 12.66 13.15 -19.49
N CYS A 52 11.40 13.34 -19.90
CA CYS A 52 10.52 14.36 -19.33
C CYS A 52 10.33 14.18 -17.82
N ARG A 53 10.13 12.93 -17.36
CA ARG A 53 10.02 12.61 -15.94
C ARG A 53 11.30 12.93 -15.18
N TYR A 54 12.46 12.60 -15.74
CA TYR A 54 13.75 12.93 -15.16
C TYR A 54 13.95 14.45 -15.02
N PHE A 55 13.66 15.22 -16.07
CA PHE A 55 13.73 16.67 -16.03
C PHE A 55 12.74 17.28 -15.04
N TRP A 56 11.52 16.74 -14.96
CA TRP A 56 10.52 17.18 -13.97
C TRP A 56 11.03 16.98 -12.55
N HIS A 57 11.54 15.79 -12.24
CA HIS A 57 12.08 15.48 -10.92
C HIS A 57 13.28 16.36 -10.57
N SER A 58 14.20 16.54 -11.52
CA SER A 58 15.38 17.42 -11.33
C SER A 58 14.98 18.88 -11.12
N SER A 59 13.99 19.37 -11.87
CA SER A 59 13.47 20.74 -11.70
C SER A 59 12.80 20.93 -10.34
N LEU A 60 12.11 19.89 -9.85
CA LEU A 60 11.44 19.92 -8.56
C LEU A 60 12.45 19.92 -7.40
N GLN A 61 13.48 19.08 -7.48
CA GLN A 61 14.61 19.06 -6.53
C GLN A 61 15.37 20.39 -6.50
N ARG A 62 15.55 21.05 -7.66
CA ARG A 62 16.17 22.39 -7.71
C ARG A 62 15.31 23.47 -7.07
N LYS A 63 13.99 23.36 -7.18
CA LYS A 63 13.06 24.36 -6.66
C LYS A 63 12.86 24.25 -5.15
N TYR A 64 12.96 23.04 -4.60
CA TYR A 64 12.79 22.77 -3.17
C TYR A 64 13.99 21.98 -2.63
N PRO A 65 15.15 22.63 -2.40
CA PRO A 65 16.37 21.96 -1.95
C PRO A 65 16.26 21.35 -0.55
N GLU A 66 15.30 21.81 0.27
CA GLU A 66 15.02 21.31 1.62
C GLU A 66 14.21 20.00 1.65
N LEU A 67 13.66 19.58 0.51
CA LEU A 67 12.81 18.41 0.38
C LEU A 67 13.54 17.25 -0.32
N ASP A 68 13.39 16.06 0.23
CA ASP A 68 13.84 14.81 -0.40
C ASP A 68 12.67 14.12 -1.09
N PHE A 69 12.58 14.31 -2.40
CA PHE A 69 11.52 13.73 -3.22
C PHE A 69 11.63 12.21 -3.30
N VAL A 70 10.49 11.55 -3.11
CA VAL A 70 10.33 10.10 -3.28
C VAL A 70 10.53 9.75 -4.74
N THR A 71 11.53 8.93 -5.02
CA THR A 71 11.89 8.53 -6.38
C THR A 71 10.99 7.40 -6.88
N THR A 72 10.53 6.55 -5.97
CA THR A 72 9.76 5.35 -6.29
C THR A 72 8.27 5.66 -6.30
N VAL A 73 7.71 5.91 -7.49
CA VAL A 73 6.25 6.02 -7.68
C VAL A 73 5.70 4.61 -7.88
N THR A 74 5.22 3.99 -6.81
CA THR A 74 4.46 2.73 -6.92
C THR A 74 3.03 3.01 -7.40
N LEU A 75 2.35 1.99 -7.95
CA LEU A 75 0.93 2.12 -8.33
C LEU A 75 0.07 2.62 -7.15
N ARG A 76 0.39 2.17 -5.93
CA ARG A 76 -0.26 2.62 -4.71
C ARG A 76 -0.04 4.12 -4.46
N THR A 77 1.21 4.58 -4.59
CA THR A 77 1.55 6.01 -4.51
C THR A 77 0.80 6.88 -5.53
N ALA A 78 0.49 6.32 -6.70
CA ALA A 78 -0.28 7.03 -7.74
C ALA A 78 -1.81 7.06 -7.46
N MET A 79 -2.32 6.13 -6.65
CA MET A 79 -3.73 6.04 -6.27
C MET A 79 -4.04 6.72 -4.93
N ASP A 80 -3.03 7.15 -4.19
CA ASP A 80 -3.24 7.87 -2.94
C ASP A 80 -3.97 9.18 -3.19
N THR A 81 -4.98 9.44 -2.38
CA THR A 81 -5.68 10.72 -2.33
C THR A 81 -5.70 11.23 -0.90
N ILE A 82 -6.05 12.50 -0.71
CA ILE A 82 -6.21 13.08 0.64
C ILE A 82 -7.26 12.28 1.45
N ARG A 83 -8.26 11.67 0.78
CA ARG A 83 -9.31 10.86 1.40
C ARG A 83 -8.93 9.38 1.58
N ASN A 84 -8.04 8.86 0.74
CA ASN A 84 -7.52 7.50 0.85
C ASN A 84 -5.99 7.56 0.84
N GLN A 85 -5.42 7.91 1.99
CA GLN A 85 -3.98 7.83 2.20
C GLN A 85 -3.62 6.36 2.34
N GLY A 86 -2.57 5.90 1.66
CA GLY A 86 -2.08 4.51 1.67
C GLY A 86 -1.52 4.02 3.01
N ILE A 87 -2.20 4.30 4.12
CA ILE A 87 -1.85 3.87 5.47
C ILE A 87 -2.08 2.38 5.59
N VAL A 88 -1.05 1.66 6.03
CA VAL A 88 -1.11 0.27 6.41
C VAL A 88 -1.30 0.23 7.92
N THR A 89 -2.42 -0.34 8.35
CA THR A 89 -2.68 -0.61 9.77
C THR A 89 -2.50 -2.10 10.02
N VAL A 90 -1.74 -2.45 11.05
CA VAL A 90 -1.54 -3.82 11.50
C VAL A 90 -1.81 -3.88 12.98
N MET A 91 -2.69 -4.78 13.37
CA MET A 91 -2.95 -5.13 14.75
C MET A 91 -2.14 -6.35 15.15
N LEU A 92 -1.63 -6.39 16.37
CA LEU A 92 -0.98 -7.55 16.96
C LEU A 92 -1.53 -7.78 18.37
N GLN A 93 -1.84 -9.03 18.69
CA GLN A 93 -2.23 -9.43 20.05
C GLN A 93 -1.02 -10.02 20.77
N MET A 94 -0.75 -9.47 21.95
CA MET A 94 0.38 -9.87 22.78
C MET A 94 -0.12 -10.38 24.12
N ASN A 95 0.34 -11.56 24.49
CA ASN A 95 0.23 -12.05 25.86
C ASN A 95 1.52 -11.63 26.60
N GLY A 96 1.36 -10.93 27.71
CA GLY A 96 2.46 -10.38 28.51
C GLY A 96 2.05 -9.16 29.33
N THR A 97 2.95 -8.71 30.19
CA THR A 97 2.79 -7.45 30.92
C THR A 97 3.00 -6.26 29.98
N HIS A 98 2.08 -5.31 30.00
CA HIS A 98 2.14 -4.13 29.16
C HIS A 98 2.94 -3.03 29.86
N ASN A 99 4.26 -2.96 29.61
CA ASN A 99 5.06 -1.82 30.07
C ASN A 99 5.26 -0.83 28.93
N TYR A 100 4.50 0.26 28.98
CA TYR A 100 4.55 1.35 27.99
C TYR A 100 5.97 1.89 27.82
N ASP A 101 6.68 2.14 28.91
CA ASP A 101 8.02 2.72 28.88
C ASP A 101 9.03 1.77 28.22
N THR A 102 8.92 0.47 28.51
CA THR A 102 9.78 -0.55 27.89
C THR A 102 9.53 -0.61 26.39
N VAL A 103 8.26 -0.67 25.96
CA VAL A 103 7.92 -0.72 24.52
C VAL A 103 8.41 0.55 23.83
N LYS A 104 8.16 1.73 24.42
CA LYS A 104 8.63 3.02 23.89
C LYS A 104 10.16 3.05 23.72
N GLN A 105 10.90 2.62 24.73
CA GLN A 105 12.37 2.54 24.67
C GLN A 105 12.84 1.55 23.61
N GLN A 106 12.15 0.42 23.45
CA GLN A 106 12.44 -0.56 22.41
C GLN A 106 12.16 -0.01 21.00
N VAL A 107 11.06 0.72 20.78
CA VAL A 107 10.79 1.38 19.46
C VAL A 107 11.93 2.31 19.13
N LEU A 108 12.29 3.15 20.10
CA LEU A 108 13.29 4.18 19.92
C LEU A 108 14.66 3.55 19.61
N LYS A 109 15.09 2.56 20.40
CA LYS A 109 16.40 1.92 20.23
C LYS A 109 16.48 0.99 19.01
N CYS A 110 15.47 0.15 18.81
CA CYS A 110 15.53 -0.94 17.83
C CYS A 110 15.04 -0.54 16.44
N ILE A 111 14.28 0.56 16.32
CA ILE A 111 13.70 0.99 15.04
C ILE A 111 14.21 2.39 14.68
N VAL A 112 13.96 3.39 15.53
CA VAL A 112 14.26 4.80 15.22
C VAL A 112 15.77 5.08 15.20
N GLU A 113 16.50 4.57 16.18
CA GLU A 113 17.95 4.78 16.34
C GLU A 113 18.80 3.63 15.78
N LYS A 114 18.17 2.63 15.16
CA LYS A 114 18.88 1.49 14.56
C LYS A 114 19.87 2.02 13.53
N ARG A 115 21.16 1.75 13.74
CA ARG A 115 22.23 2.13 12.82
C ARG A 115 22.65 0.92 11.99
N LYS A 116 23.07 1.16 10.76
CA LYS A 116 23.63 0.09 9.92
C LYS A 116 24.95 -0.37 10.54
N SER A 117 25.16 -1.69 10.64
CA SER A 117 26.35 -2.27 11.29
C SER A 117 27.69 -1.73 10.76
N ASN A 118 27.72 -1.24 9.51
CA ASN A 118 28.92 -0.75 8.84
C ASN A 118 28.92 0.77 8.59
N SER A 119 27.98 1.53 9.16
CA SER A 119 27.90 2.98 8.92
C SER A 119 27.30 3.74 10.10
N ARG A 120 27.73 4.98 10.30
CA ARG A 120 27.10 5.91 11.26
C ARG A 120 25.69 6.36 10.83
N ARG A 121 25.21 5.93 9.66
CA ARG A 121 23.88 6.25 9.13
C ARG A 121 22.79 5.40 9.78
N LEU A 122 21.64 6.03 10.01
CA LEU A 122 20.41 5.36 10.45
C LEU A 122 19.95 4.35 9.39
N CYS A 123 19.35 3.25 9.85
CA CYS A 123 18.70 2.27 8.99
C CYS A 123 17.49 2.89 8.29
N PHE A 124 16.74 3.71 9.02
CA PHE A 124 15.47 4.31 8.58
C PHE A 124 15.45 5.81 8.89
N PRO A 125 16.12 6.64 8.08
CA PRO A 125 16.23 8.08 8.34
C PRO A 125 14.87 8.79 8.23
N HIS A 126 13.96 8.32 7.36
CA HIS A 126 12.69 9.00 7.12
C HIS A 126 11.68 8.83 8.27
N LEU A 127 11.90 7.95 9.24
CA LEU A 127 11.01 7.80 10.40
C LEU A 127 10.95 9.06 11.27
N GLN A 128 11.97 9.92 11.19
CA GLN A 128 11.99 11.20 11.90
C GLN A 128 11.53 12.37 11.01
N CYS A 129 11.31 12.12 9.71
CA CYS A 129 10.95 13.13 8.73
C CYS A 129 9.42 13.20 8.56
N SER A 130 8.89 14.42 8.42
CA SER A 130 7.49 14.59 8.01
C SER A 130 7.34 14.42 6.50
N LEU A 131 6.15 13.98 6.08
CA LEU A 131 5.83 13.72 4.68
C LEU A 131 5.00 14.88 4.13
N THR A 132 5.47 15.49 3.06
CA THR A 132 4.72 16.53 2.35
C THR A 132 4.44 16.13 0.91
N ALA A 133 3.31 16.61 0.36
CA ALA A 133 3.00 16.45 -1.05
C ALA A 133 3.18 17.80 -1.77
N ARG A 134 3.96 17.79 -2.86
CA ARG A 134 4.17 18.96 -3.72
C ARG A 134 4.02 18.55 -5.18
N ARG A 135 3.07 19.19 -5.87
CA ARG A 135 2.77 18.96 -7.30
C ARG A 135 2.54 17.47 -7.65
N GLY A 136 1.85 16.74 -6.78
CA GLY A 136 1.56 15.31 -6.97
C GLY A 136 2.73 14.37 -6.70
N CYS A 137 3.86 14.88 -6.20
CA CYS A 137 4.98 14.07 -5.74
C CYS A 137 5.10 14.16 -4.22
N TYR A 138 5.31 13.01 -3.57
CA TYR A 138 5.66 12.96 -2.17
C TYR A 138 7.11 13.35 -1.95
N ALA A 139 7.37 14.04 -0.86
CA ALA A 139 8.70 14.42 -0.44
C ALA A 139 8.82 14.37 1.09
N TRP A 140 9.98 13.94 1.55
CA TRP A 140 10.36 13.99 2.95
C TRP A 140 10.94 15.36 3.28
N VAL A 141 10.47 15.95 4.36
CA VAL A 141 11.08 17.17 4.91
C VAL A 141 12.32 16.76 5.70
N ARG A 142 13.49 17.30 5.35
CA ARG A 142 14.75 16.94 6.05
C ARG A 142 14.84 17.43 7.50
N ASP A 143 13.99 18.37 7.87
CA ASP A 143 13.96 18.90 9.23
C ASP A 143 13.37 17.87 10.20
N THR A 144 14.21 17.36 11.10
CA THR A 144 13.84 16.38 12.13
C THR A 144 13.74 17.02 13.53
N THR A 145 13.90 18.35 13.65
CA THR A 145 14.00 19.03 14.96
C THR A 145 12.70 18.99 15.78
N GLY A 146 11.56 18.79 15.11
CA GLY A 146 10.25 18.65 15.76
C GLY A 146 9.85 17.22 16.15
N PHE A 147 10.72 16.21 15.94
CA PHE A 147 10.37 14.82 16.22
C PHE A 147 10.27 14.57 17.73
N ASN A 148 9.10 14.09 18.18
CA ASN A 148 8.90 13.62 19.54
C ASN A 148 8.22 12.24 19.52
N ILE A 149 8.90 11.24 20.09
CA ILE A 149 8.41 9.86 20.21
C ILE A 149 7.09 9.75 20.98
N ASP A 150 6.81 10.66 21.91
CA ASP A 150 5.58 10.68 22.71
C ASP A 150 4.32 10.87 21.85
N ASN A 151 4.46 11.57 20.72
CA ASN A 151 3.35 11.78 19.80
C ASN A 151 3.10 10.55 18.91
N HIS A 152 4.06 9.63 18.83
CA HIS A 152 3.99 8.44 17.98
C HIS A 152 3.65 7.17 18.74
N VAL A 153 4.09 7.04 20.00
CA VAL A 153 3.77 5.88 20.84
C VAL A 153 2.69 6.28 21.85
N ILE A 154 1.44 5.90 21.57
CA ILE A 154 0.28 6.29 22.37
C ILE A 154 -0.21 5.12 23.21
N LEU A 155 -0.47 5.38 24.49
CA LEU A 155 -1.21 4.45 25.36
C LEU A 155 -2.69 4.84 25.36
N GLU A 156 -3.53 3.93 24.87
CA GLU A 156 -4.97 4.13 24.86
C GLU A 156 -5.64 3.50 26.09
N SER A 157 -6.85 3.98 26.38
CA SER A 157 -7.63 3.48 27.52
C SER A 157 -8.32 2.16 27.20
N ASN A 158 -8.42 1.25 28.17
CA ASN A 158 -9.10 -0.05 28.03
C ASN A 158 -10.64 0.04 28.01
N HIS A 159 -11.21 1.24 27.87
CA HIS A 159 -12.65 1.48 27.88
C HIS A 159 -13.13 2.07 26.55
N PHE A 160 -14.14 1.43 25.97
CA PHE A 160 -14.86 1.92 24.80
C PHE A 160 -16.31 2.25 25.19
N ARG A 161 -16.72 3.52 25.04
CA ARG A 161 -18.08 4.00 25.38
C ARG A 161 -18.55 3.58 26.78
N GLY A 162 -17.63 3.61 27.75
CA GLY A 162 -17.91 3.22 29.15
C GLY A 162 -17.95 1.71 29.42
N ARG A 163 -17.61 0.85 28.45
CA ARG A 163 -17.50 -0.61 28.60
C ARG A 163 -16.05 -1.06 28.42
N PRO A 164 -15.61 -2.15 29.05
CA PRO A 164 -14.29 -2.71 28.75
C PRO A 164 -14.22 -3.22 27.31
N VAL A 165 -13.04 -3.11 26.71
CA VAL A 165 -12.77 -3.65 25.38
C VAL A 165 -12.73 -5.19 25.46
N THR A 166 -13.54 -5.87 24.65
CA THR A 166 -13.56 -7.33 24.51
C THR A 166 -13.45 -7.71 23.03
N GLU A 167 -13.24 -8.99 22.72
CA GLU A 167 -13.11 -9.46 21.33
C GLU A 167 -14.35 -9.16 20.47
N ALA A 168 -15.55 -9.07 21.06
CA ALA A 168 -16.78 -8.79 20.34
C ALA A 168 -16.90 -7.33 19.85
N ASN A 169 -16.26 -6.39 20.54
CA ASN A 169 -16.32 -4.94 20.29
C ASN A 169 -14.97 -4.34 19.90
N VAL A 170 -13.90 -5.16 19.86
CA VAL A 170 -12.55 -4.71 19.50
C VAL A 170 -12.51 -4.09 18.11
N GLN A 171 -13.26 -4.62 17.14
CA GLN A 171 -13.27 -4.11 15.78
C GLN A 171 -13.83 -2.68 15.72
N GLU A 172 -14.97 -2.42 16.37
CA GLU A 172 -15.56 -1.08 16.41
C GLU A 172 -14.66 -0.09 17.17
N TYR A 173 -14.02 -0.56 18.24
CA TYR A 173 -13.08 0.22 19.03
C TYR A 173 -11.82 0.62 18.23
N ILE A 174 -11.23 -0.29 17.45
CA ILE A 174 -10.08 0.02 16.59
C ILE A 174 -10.47 1.02 15.51
N SER A 175 -11.62 0.83 14.86
CA SER A 175 -12.10 1.77 13.84
C SER A 175 -12.25 3.18 14.42
N ASP A 176 -12.74 3.31 15.66
CA ASP A 176 -12.82 4.58 16.38
C ASP A 176 -11.45 5.17 16.70
N ILE A 177 -10.49 4.37 17.18
CA ILE A 177 -9.11 4.84 17.42
C ILE A 177 -8.45 5.33 16.13
N VAL A 178 -8.55 4.53 15.06
CA VAL A 178 -7.94 4.84 13.75
C VAL A 178 -8.52 6.14 13.18
N PHE A 179 -9.82 6.37 13.38
CA PHE A 179 -10.52 7.58 12.98
C PHE A 179 -10.16 8.79 13.85
N ARG A 180 -10.04 8.60 15.17
CA ARG A 180 -9.68 9.68 16.12
C ARG A 180 -8.25 10.16 15.92
N ASN A 181 -7.33 9.23 15.73
CA ASN A 181 -5.91 9.51 15.64
C ASN A 181 -5.49 9.72 14.18
N ILE A 182 -6.01 10.76 13.53
CA ILE A 182 -5.62 11.06 12.15
C ILE A 182 -4.13 11.45 12.13
N LEU A 183 -3.35 10.80 11.26
CA LEU A 183 -1.94 11.15 11.05
C LEU A 183 -1.87 12.55 10.43
N HIS A 184 -1.43 13.54 11.20
CA HIS A 184 -1.30 14.91 10.72
C HIS A 184 -0.08 15.05 9.78
N GLU A 185 -0.22 15.88 8.74
CA GLU A 185 0.82 16.14 7.73
C GLU A 185 2.13 16.71 8.29
N ASN A 186 2.09 17.30 9.50
CA ASN A 186 3.26 17.91 10.14
C ASN A 186 4.12 16.93 10.94
N TYR A 187 3.63 15.72 11.20
CA TYR A 187 4.37 14.68 11.91
C TYR A 187 4.76 13.55 10.95
N PRO A 188 5.81 12.76 11.26
CA PRO A 188 6.08 11.54 10.54
C PRO A 188 4.83 10.64 10.46
N PRO A 189 4.42 10.17 9.28
CA PRO A 189 3.15 9.45 9.10
C PRO A 189 3.23 7.98 9.55
N TRP A 190 3.58 7.77 10.81
CA TRP A 190 3.54 6.48 11.50
C TRP A 190 3.16 6.67 12.97
N GLN A 191 2.57 5.63 13.56
CA GLN A 191 2.11 5.64 14.95
C GLN A 191 2.02 4.20 15.47
N ILE A 192 2.32 4.02 16.75
CA ILE A 192 2.16 2.76 17.48
C ILE A 192 1.24 3.04 18.66
N ILE A 193 0.15 2.29 18.74
CA ILE A 193 -0.88 2.46 19.74
C ILE A 193 -0.96 1.20 20.59
N LEU A 194 -0.82 1.36 21.89
CA LEU A 194 -0.90 0.29 22.88
C LEU A 194 -2.27 0.33 23.53
N VAL A 195 -3.01 -0.78 23.43
CA VAL A 195 -4.32 -0.92 24.06
C VAL A 195 -4.21 -2.03 25.11
N PRO A 196 -4.21 -1.71 26.41
CA PRO A 196 -4.28 -2.72 27.45
C PRO A 196 -5.69 -3.34 27.46
N LEU A 197 -5.79 -4.67 27.46
CA LEU A 197 -7.07 -5.37 27.68
C LEU A 197 -7.14 -5.84 29.12
N ASN A 198 -6.14 -6.65 29.47
CA ASN A 198 -5.99 -7.29 30.75
C ASN A 198 -4.55 -7.04 31.27
N PRO A 199 -4.25 -7.29 32.54
CA PRO A 199 -2.88 -7.19 33.06
C PRO A 199 -1.86 -8.05 32.29
N THR A 200 -2.35 -9.11 31.65
CA THR A 200 -1.57 -10.12 30.92
C THR A 200 -1.79 -10.10 29.41
N GLN A 201 -2.61 -9.19 28.88
CA GLN A 201 -2.91 -9.13 27.44
C GLN A 201 -3.08 -7.69 26.97
N TYR A 202 -2.46 -7.37 25.85
CA TYR A 202 -2.58 -6.07 25.22
C TYR A 202 -2.53 -6.19 23.70
N TYR A 203 -3.09 -5.21 23.02
CA TYR A 203 -2.96 -5.06 21.58
C TYR A 203 -1.94 -3.98 21.24
N VAL A 204 -1.17 -4.24 20.20
CA VAL A 204 -0.29 -3.26 19.55
C VAL A 204 -0.86 -2.98 18.17
N ILE A 205 -1.27 -1.75 17.95
CA ILE A 205 -1.76 -1.29 16.65
C ILE A 205 -0.66 -0.43 16.04
N VAL A 206 -0.10 -0.90 14.95
CA VAL A 206 0.92 -0.23 14.18
C VAL A 206 0.27 0.39 12.96
N ARG A 207 0.52 1.67 12.75
CA ARG A 207 0.04 2.42 11.59
C ARG A 207 1.23 3.07 10.92
N LEU A 208 1.36 2.90 9.62
CA LEU A 208 2.45 3.49 8.86
C LEU A 208 2.02 3.77 7.43
N HIS A 209 2.55 4.84 6.84
CA HIS A 209 2.37 5.10 5.42
C HIS A 209 3.11 4.05 4.58
N HIS A 210 2.51 3.53 3.51
CA HIS A 210 3.13 2.51 2.63
C HIS A 210 4.48 2.95 2.04
N LEU A 211 4.76 4.26 1.98
CA LEU A 211 6.05 4.78 1.53
C LEU A 211 7.24 4.24 2.35
N TYR A 212 7.07 3.99 3.65
CA TYR A 212 8.12 3.38 4.47
C TYR A 212 8.45 1.95 4.04
N ILE A 213 7.45 1.20 3.57
CA ILE A 213 7.66 -0.16 3.06
C ILE A 213 8.32 -0.09 1.67
N SER A 214 7.91 0.84 0.81
CA SER A 214 8.39 0.89 -0.57
C SER A 214 9.78 1.52 -0.73
N GLU A 215 10.08 2.63 -0.03
CA GLU A 215 11.37 3.33 -0.12
C GLU A 215 12.38 2.77 0.88
N ASP A 216 12.03 2.78 2.17
CA ASP A 216 12.93 2.42 3.26
C ASP A 216 13.02 0.92 3.51
N ARG A 217 12.22 0.11 2.80
CA ARG A 217 12.12 -1.34 2.96
C ARG A 217 11.89 -1.76 4.42
N LEU A 218 11.15 -0.93 5.16
CA LEU A 218 10.78 -1.23 6.53
C LEU A 218 9.89 -2.49 6.51
N GLY A 219 10.46 -3.61 6.95
CA GLY A 219 9.71 -4.85 7.06
C GLY A 219 8.79 -4.82 8.27
N LEU A 220 7.63 -5.47 8.15
CA LEU A 220 6.77 -5.72 9.31
C LEU A 220 7.56 -6.48 10.41
N SER A 221 8.48 -7.35 10.01
CA SER A 221 9.39 -8.06 10.91
C SER A 221 10.27 -7.11 11.73
N ASP A 222 10.82 -6.05 11.14
CA ASP A 222 11.65 -5.09 11.89
C ASP A 222 10.82 -4.33 12.94
N LEU A 223 9.53 -4.15 12.65
CA LEU A 223 8.58 -3.47 13.53
C LEU A 223 8.04 -4.41 14.62
N ILE A 224 8.05 -5.73 14.37
CA ILE A 224 7.64 -6.78 15.30
C ILE A 224 8.80 -7.31 16.15
N MET A 225 10.05 -7.14 15.72
CA MET A 225 11.28 -7.56 16.46
C MET A 225 11.54 -6.74 17.74
N MET A 226 10.49 -6.18 18.34
CA MET A 226 10.54 -5.45 19.59
C MET A 226 10.81 -6.31 20.82
N ASN A 227 10.94 -7.64 20.72
CA ASN A 227 11.38 -8.46 21.85
C ASN A 227 12.13 -9.72 21.42
N GLU A 228 13.30 -9.96 22.01
CA GLU A 228 14.12 -11.16 21.81
C GLU A 228 13.52 -12.40 22.52
N ASP A 229 12.58 -12.19 23.46
CA ASP A 229 11.92 -13.26 24.22
C ASP A 229 10.68 -13.80 23.50
N HIS A 230 10.93 -14.60 22.46
CA HIS A 230 9.90 -15.32 21.71
C HIS A 230 9.27 -16.43 22.56
N ASN A 231 7.95 -16.32 22.83
CA ASN A 231 7.01 -17.47 22.90
C ASN A 231 5.53 -17.11 23.13
N GLN A 232 5.12 -15.82 23.14
CA GLN A 232 3.75 -15.43 23.53
C GLN A 232 2.99 -14.54 22.52
N TRP A 233 3.41 -14.52 21.26
CA TRP A 233 2.72 -13.76 20.22
C TRP A 233 1.56 -14.57 19.66
N ILE A 234 0.32 -14.09 19.83
CA ILE A 234 -0.82 -14.55 19.02
C ILE A 234 -0.99 -13.51 17.92
N MET A 235 -0.37 -13.74 16.78
CA MET A 235 -0.34 -12.77 15.69
C MET A 235 -1.65 -12.81 14.90
N THR A 236 -2.61 -11.96 15.29
CA THR A 236 -3.82 -11.72 14.49
C THR A 236 -3.61 -10.47 13.63
N ILE A 237 -3.18 -10.65 12.38
CA ILE A 237 -2.97 -9.53 11.45
C ILE A 237 -4.31 -9.06 10.91
N ILE A 238 -4.81 -7.92 11.39
CA ILE A 238 -5.90 -7.21 10.70
C ILE A 238 -5.26 -6.16 9.81
N MET A 239 -5.26 -6.40 8.49
CA MET A 239 -4.86 -5.40 7.50
C MET A 239 -6.11 -4.65 7.04
N SER A 240 -6.30 -3.43 7.51
CA SER A 240 -7.24 -2.52 6.86
C SER A 240 -6.50 -1.77 5.77
N VAL A 241 -6.88 -2.05 4.52
CA VAL A 241 -6.53 -1.26 3.35
C VAL A 241 -7.83 -0.56 2.99
N ASP A 242 -7.83 0.77 2.99
CA ASP A 242 -8.98 1.63 2.61
C ASP A 242 -10.09 1.83 3.65
N GLY A 243 -9.85 1.55 4.95
CA GLY A 243 -10.86 1.76 5.99
C GLY A 243 -11.98 0.71 6.02
N GLU A 244 -11.96 -0.26 5.11
CA GLU A 244 -12.68 -1.52 5.25
C GLU A 244 -11.79 -2.50 6.02
N CYS A 245 -12.27 -3.00 7.16
CA CYS A 245 -11.58 -3.99 7.99
C CYS A 245 -11.82 -5.38 7.42
N ASN A 246 -10.92 -5.88 6.58
CA ASN A 246 -10.92 -7.29 6.21
C ASN A 246 -10.07 -8.08 7.23
N VAL A 247 -10.75 -8.89 8.03
CA VAL A 247 -10.14 -9.71 9.07
C VAL A 247 -9.70 -11.05 8.47
N SER A 248 -8.39 -11.34 8.48
CA SER A 248 -7.87 -12.67 8.18
C SER A 248 -7.19 -13.25 9.42
N PHE A 249 -7.79 -14.31 9.97
CA PHE A 249 -7.17 -15.10 11.02
C PHE A 249 -6.19 -16.09 10.37
N SER A 250 -4.89 -15.94 10.64
CA SER A 250 -3.90 -16.96 10.30
C SER A 250 -3.01 -17.24 11.50
N SER A 251 -3.10 -18.46 12.03
CA SER A 251 -2.25 -18.98 13.12
C SER A 251 -0.86 -19.43 12.65
N SER A 252 -0.48 -19.13 11.41
CA SER A 252 0.81 -19.50 10.85
C SER A 252 1.28 -18.45 9.83
N PHE A 253 2.59 -18.28 9.72
CA PHE A 253 3.27 -17.37 8.79
C PHE A 253 2.85 -17.66 7.34
N GLN A 254 1.74 -17.09 6.89
CA GLN A 254 1.41 -16.92 5.49
C GLN A 254 0.88 -15.49 5.31
N THR A 255 1.71 -14.66 4.68
CA THR A 255 1.29 -13.37 4.17
C THR A 255 0.38 -13.62 2.97
N THR A 256 -0.93 -13.69 3.21
CA THR A 256 -1.92 -13.76 2.13
C THR A 256 -2.45 -12.34 1.90
N MET A 257 -1.91 -11.64 0.89
CA MET A 257 -2.56 -10.46 0.34
C MET A 257 -3.89 -10.90 -0.28
N MET A 258 -5.01 -10.56 0.35
CA MET A 258 -6.33 -10.68 -0.28
C MET A 258 -6.70 -9.36 -0.95
N TRP A 259 -6.72 -9.37 -2.28
CA TRP A 259 -7.25 -8.30 -3.12
C TRP A 259 -8.68 -8.67 -3.49
N THR A 260 -9.69 -7.96 -2.97
CA THR A 260 -11.08 -8.11 -3.40
C THR A 260 -11.48 -6.93 -4.30
N PRO A 261 -11.86 -7.17 -5.56
CA PRO A 261 -12.44 -6.14 -6.41
C PRO A 261 -13.93 -6.05 -6.12
N SER A 262 -14.36 -5.11 -5.27
CA SER A 262 -15.79 -4.82 -5.08
C SER A 262 -16.28 -3.86 -6.16
N ARG A 263 -17.22 -4.38 -6.95
CA ARG A 263 -18.02 -3.72 -7.99
C ARG A 263 -18.67 -2.43 -7.47
N ALA A 264 -18.50 -1.34 -8.23
CA ALA A 264 -19.39 -0.18 -8.14
C ALA A 264 -20.74 -0.51 -8.80
N SER A 265 -21.80 -0.59 -8.00
CA SER A 265 -23.18 -0.42 -8.46
C SER A 265 -23.76 0.81 -7.76
N CYS A 266 -24.02 1.86 -8.54
CA CYS A 266 -24.67 3.09 -8.09
C CYS A 266 -26.11 2.80 -7.59
N PRO A 267 -26.58 3.41 -6.49
CA PRO A 267 -27.99 3.41 -6.17
C PRO A 267 -28.71 4.52 -6.95
N THR A 268 -29.72 4.11 -7.73
CA THR A 268 -30.76 4.97 -8.29
C THR A 268 -31.59 5.59 -7.18
N SER A 269 -31.75 6.91 -7.24
CA SER A 269 -32.68 7.68 -6.42
C SER A 269 -34.13 7.30 -6.71
N SER A 270 -34.89 6.96 -5.67
CA SER A 270 -36.35 6.95 -5.70
C SER A 270 -36.87 7.84 -4.57
N GLU A 271 -37.43 9.00 -4.95
CA GLU A 271 -38.49 9.69 -4.21
C GLU A 271 -39.64 8.72 -3.93
N PRO A 272 -40.42 8.95 -2.85
CA PRO A 272 -41.74 9.53 -3.11
C PRO A 272 -42.23 10.54 -2.06
N GLN A 273 -43.26 11.26 -2.52
CA GLN A 273 -44.16 12.21 -1.88
C GLN A 273 -44.81 11.70 -0.59
#